data_AF-A0A1I6G7X1-F1
#
_entry.id   AF-A0A1I6G7X1-F1
#
_cell.length_a   1.000
_cell.length_b   1.000
_cell.length_c   1.000
_cell.angle_alpha   90.00
_cell.angle_beta   90.00
_cell.angle_gamma   90.00
#
_symmetry.space_group_name_H-M   'P 1'
#
loop_
_entity.id
_entity.type
_entity.pdbx_description
1 polymer ?
#
loop_
_entity_poly.entity_id
_entity_poly.type
_entity_poly.pdbx_seq_one_letter_code
_entity_poly.pdbx_strand_id
1 'polypeptide(L)'
;MTATTLHRPTHRDALYLLEEAFGDGRMVTLFGRCTVDYDGRATSSLGPGDRLVVCKPDGTILVHTDEKRKPVNWQPPGCTHRASVRDGHLRVRSERSTPTERLDVAFERIDQVTAYEVTDRSDLRLQGSEEDLRRRILDDPALVEEGFVPQATERETAAGPVDVFGEDAAGRPVVVELKRRRVGPSAAGQLQRYVEAVDEEFPDEGVRGVLVAPSVTDRARELLAERGLSFVAVEPVADEGDDESGDGDSVAKAEGDGGDDGADAGRDDGPDAGDDAADESDDAADDTAE
;
A
#
# COMPACT_ATOMS: atom_id res chain seq x y z
N MET A 1 18.93 15.16 -5.33
CA MET A 1 17.67 15.83 -4.95
C MET A 1 18.00 17.08 -4.16
N THR A 2 17.62 18.24 -4.68
CA THR A 2 17.67 19.52 -3.97
C THR A 2 16.44 19.63 -3.08
N ALA A 3 16.66 20.06 -1.84
CA ALA A 3 15.60 20.31 -0.88
C ALA A 3 15.87 21.64 -0.18
N THR A 4 14.81 22.43 0.01
CA THR A 4 14.87 23.69 0.77
C THR A 4 14.12 23.48 2.08
N THR A 5 14.82 23.62 3.20
CA THR A 5 14.27 23.43 4.54
C THR A 5 14.36 24.72 5.35
N LEU A 6 13.26 25.08 6.01
CA LEU A 6 13.23 26.14 7.02
C LEU A 6 12.91 25.52 8.39
N HIS A 7 13.72 25.87 9.39
CA HIS A 7 13.51 25.46 10.78
C HIS A 7 12.90 26.59 11.59
N ARG A 8 11.80 26.30 12.29
CA ARG A 8 11.01 27.29 13.03
C ARG A 8 10.78 28.60 12.25
N PRO A 9 10.33 28.52 10.98
CA PRO A 9 10.12 29.72 10.18
C PRO A 9 9.01 30.58 10.77
N THR A 10 9.01 31.86 10.40
CA THR A 10 7.79 32.66 10.55
C THR A 10 6.71 32.11 9.61
N HIS A 11 5.43 32.31 9.96
CA HIS A 11 4.33 31.91 9.07
C HIS A 11 4.42 32.54 7.68
N ARG A 12 5.04 33.71 7.57
CA ARG A 12 5.26 34.40 6.30
C ARG A 12 6.37 33.78 5.47
N ASP A 13 7.49 33.42 6.07
CA ASP A 13 8.58 32.74 5.35
C ASP A 13 8.13 31.35 4.87
N ALA A 14 7.37 30.64 5.70
CA ALA A 14 6.74 29.39 5.30
C ALA A 14 5.74 29.58 4.15
N LEU A 15 4.92 30.65 4.18
CA LEU A 15 4.02 30.97 3.07
C LEU A 15 4.78 31.14 1.75
N TYR A 16 5.86 31.91 1.74
CA TYR A 16 6.67 32.13 0.53
C TYR A 16 7.21 30.83 -0.05
N LEU A 17 7.76 29.96 0.80
CA LEU A 17 8.25 28.65 0.36
C LEU A 17 7.12 27.78 -0.21
N LEU A 18 5.93 27.81 0.40
CA LEU A 18 4.79 27.01 -0.06
C LEU A 18 4.23 27.49 -1.39
N GLU A 19 4.14 28.81 -1.59
CA GLU A 19 3.65 29.38 -2.85
C GLU A 19 4.57 29.00 -4.02
N GLU A 20 5.89 29.08 -3.82
CA GLU A 20 6.88 28.61 -4.80
C GLU A 20 6.77 27.09 -5.01
N ALA A 21 6.78 26.30 -3.93
CA ALA A 21 6.77 24.85 -4.01
C ALA A 21 5.50 24.29 -4.68
N PHE A 22 4.33 24.87 -4.40
CA PHE A 22 3.08 24.45 -5.05
C PHE A 22 3.03 24.87 -6.52
N GLY A 23 3.57 26.04 -6.88
CA GLY A 23 3.68 26.49 -8.27
C GLY A 23 4.60 25.59 -9.10
N ASP A 24 5.70 25.14 -8.50
CA ASP A 24 6.72 24.32 -9.17
C ASP A 24 6.43 22.81 -9.11
N GLY A 25 5.32 22.39 -8.49
CA GLY A 25 4.99 20.98 -8.35
C GLY A 25 6.00 20.20 -7.49
N ARG A 26 6.54 20.83 -6.44
CA ARG A 26 7.44 20.20 -5.46
C ARG A 26 6.64 19.43 -4.41
N MET A 27 7.22 18.37 -3.84
CA MET A 27 6.65 17.71 -2.67
C MET A 27 6.98 18.53 -1.43
N VAL A 28 6.02 18.73 -0.53
CA VAL A 28 6.20 19.51 0.68
C VAL A 28 5.90 18.66 1.92
N THR A 29 6.72 18.81 2.95
CA THR A 29 6.43 18.33 4.31
C THR A 29 6.41 19.51 5.28
N LEU A 30 5.39 19.60 6.13
CA LEU A 30 5.34 20.51 7.26
C LEU A 30 5.22 19.72 8.57
N PHE A 31 5.92 20.17 9.59
CA PHE A 31 5.74 19.67 10.96
C PHE A 31 5.53 20.85 11.91
N GLY A 32 4.54 20.72 12.78
CA GLY A 32 4.29 21.71 13.83
C GLY A 32 2.90 21.57 14.44
N ARG A 33 2.61 22.46 15.38
CA ARG A 33 1.32 22.50 16.09
C ARG A 33 0.25 23.15 15.24
N CYS A 34 -0.83 22.42 14.96
CA CYS A 34 -1.92 22.89 14.12
C CYS A 34 -3.30 22.41 14.59
N THR A 35 -4.34 22.94 13.98
CA THR A 35 -5.69 22.35 13.95
C THR A 35 -6.01 21.88 12.54
N VAL A 36 -6.97 20.97 12.42
CA VAL A 36 -7.43 20.45 11.13
C VAL A 36 -8.95 20.51 11.05
N ASP A 37 -9.48 21.08 9.98
CA ASP A 37 -10.90 21.08 9.68
C ASP A 37 -11.14 20.47 8.30
N TYR A 38 -12.12 19.57 8.21
CA TYR A 38 -12.53 18.94 6.97
C TYR A 38 -14.04 19.11 6.77
N ASP A 39 -14.41 19.50 5.55
CA ASP A 39 -15.79 19.66 5.11
C ASP A 39 -15.95 19.03 3.73
N GLY A 40 -16.87 18.08 3.58
CA GLY A 40 -17.04 17.29 2.37
C GLY A 40 -18.13 16.23 2.52
N ARG A 41 -17.86 14.99 2.08
CA ARG A 41 -18.76 13.84 2.31
C ARG A 41 -19.08 13.57 3.79
N ALA A 42 -18.23 14.08 4.67
CA ALA A 42 -18.43 14.13 6.11
C ALA A 42 -17.86 15.46 6.61
N THR A 43 -18.07 15.77 7.88
CA THR A 43 -17.41 16.90 8.55
C THR A 43 -16.57 16.36 9.69
N SER A 44 -15.34 16.83 9.83
CA SER A 44 -14.51 16.53 11.00
C SER A 44 -13.68 17.73 11.40
N SER A 45 -13.39 17.84 12.69
CA SER A 45 -12.45 18.80 13.24
C SER A 45 -11.51 18.08 14.19
N LEU A 46 -10.28 18.54 14.23
CA LEU A 46 -9.23 18.00 15.08
C LEU A 46 -8.53 19.16 15.78
N GLY A 47 -8.56 19.13 17.11
CA GLY A 47 -8.03 20.19 17.96
C GLY A 47 -6.51 20.36 17.88
N PRO A 48 -5.96 21.35 18.61
CA PRO A 48 -4.53 21.66 18.58
C PRO A 48 -3.65 20.45 18.90
N GLY A 49 -2.63 20.22 18.08
CA GLY A 49 -1.68 19.12 18.25
C GLY A 49 -0.56 19.15 17.22
N ASP A 50 0.55 18.48 17.51
CA ASP A 50 1.70 18.39 16.60
C ASP A 50 1.42 17.36 15.50
N ARG A 51 1.59 17.76 14.23
CA ARG A 51 1.27 16.90 13.09
C ARG A 51 2.31 16.99 12.00
N LEU A 52 2.52 15.87 11.33
CA LEU A 52 3.21 15.80 10.05
C LEU A 52 2.18 15.96 8.93
N VAL A 53 2.37 16.98 8.10
CA VAL A 53 1.56 17.23 6.91
C VAL A 53 2.41 17.01 5.68
N VAL A 54 1.93 16.19 4.74
CA VAL A 54 2.60 15.93 3.47
C VAL A 54 1.69 16.41 2.35
N CYS A 55 2.17 17.33 1.51
CA CYS A 55 1.49 17.77 0.29
C CYS A 55 2.28 17.27 -0.91
N LYS A 56 1.64 16.46 -1.76
CA LYS A 56 2.25 15.88 -2.95
C LYS A 56 1.92 16.70 -4.21
N PRO A 57 2.75 16.65 -5.25
CA PRO A 57 2.51 17.36 -6.51
C PRO A 57 1.25 16.90 -7.26
N ASP A 58 0.80 15.66 -7.03
CA ASP A 58 -0.42 15.13 -7.62
C ASP A 58 -1.71 15.64 -6.95
N GLY A 59 -1.60 16.54 -5.96
CA GLY A 59 -2.73 17.08 -5.22
C GLY A 59 -3.10 16.28 -3.96
N THR A 60 -2.43 15.16 -3.67
CA THR A 60 -2.65 14.44 -2.40
C THR A 60 -2.18 15.30 -1.23
N ILE A 61 -2.96 15.35 -0.15
CA ILE A 61 -2.51 15.85 1.16
C ILE A 61 -2.78 14.79 2.23
N LEU A 62 -1.80 14.57 3.10
CA LEU A 62 -1.86 13.61 4.20
C LEU A 62 -1.54 14.34 5.51
N VAL A 63 -2.36 14.13 6.53
CA VAL A 63 -2.12 14.64 7.88
C VAL A 63 -1.96 13.46 8.83
N HIS A 64 -0.82 13.38 9.49
CA HIS A 64 -0.46 12.31 10.42
C HIS A 64 -0.27 12.84 11.84
N THR A 65 -0.67 12.02 12.80
CA THR A 65 -0.24 12.07 14.20
C THR A 65 0.98 11.17 14.39
N ASP A 66 1.44 11.01 15.62
CA ASP A 66 2.54 10.12 16.04
C ASP A 66 2.20 8.63 15.96
N GLU A 67 0.92 8.26 16.02
CA GLU A 67 0.47 6.88 15.91
C GLU A 67 -0.17 6.51 14.56
N LYS A 68 -0.20 5.19 14.31
CA LYS A 68 -0.92 4.48 13.25
C LYS A 68 -0.36 4.71 11.83
N ARG A 69 -0.60 3.71 10.97
CA ARG A 69 -0.17 3.72 9.57
C ARG A 69 -0.96 4.72 8.71
N LYS A 70 -2.25 4.91 9.00
CA LYS A 70 -3.15 5.71 8.16
C LYS A 70 -3.12 7.18 8.59
N PRO A 71 -3.19 8.15 7.65
CA PRO A 71 -3.38 9.55 8.02
C PRO A 71 -4.71 9.74 8.76
N VAL A 72 -4.74 10.66 9.71
CA VAL A 72 -5.96 11.04 10.44
C VAL A 72 -6.92 11.85 9.59
N ASN A 73 -6.38 12.65 8.67
CA ASN A 73 -7.12 13.38 7.63
C ASN A 73 -6.33 13.38 6.33
N TRP A 74 -7.01 13.32 5.20
CA TRP A 74 -6.36 13.30 3.89
C TRP A 74 -7.31 13.76 2.78
N GLN A 75 -6.74 14.10 1.63
CA GLN A 75 -7.46 14.25 0.36
C GLN A 75 -6.72 13.45 -0.73
N PRO A 76 -7.44 12.87 -1.72
CA PRO A 76 -6.85 12.10 -2.81
C PRO A 76 -6.07 12.97 -3.80
N PRO A 77 -5.40 12.35 -4.79
CA PRO A 77 -4.90 13.05 -5.96
C PRO A 77 -5.98 13.89 -6.67
N GLY A 78 -5.54 14.93 -7.39
CA GLY A 78 -6.40 15.85 -8.15
C GLY A 78 -6.89 17.07 -7.36
N CYS A 79 -6.49 17.24 -6.10
CA CYS A 79 -6.83 18.44 -5.33
C CYS A 79 -5.86 19.60 -5.61
N THR A 80 -6.35 20.82 -5.39
CA THR A 80 -5.52 22.04 -5.48
C THR A 80 -5.11 22.50 -4.08
N HIS A 81 -3.80 22.64 -3.87
CA HIS A 81 -3.24 23.18 -2.63
C HIS A 81 -3.06 24.69 -2.72
N ARG A 82 -3.43 25.41 -1.66
CA ARG A 82 -3.17 26.84 -1.50
C ARG A 82 -2.71 27.12 -0.08
N ALA A 83 -1.68 27.94 0.06
CA ALA A 83 -1.25 28.48 1.33
C ALA A 83 -1.74 29.92 1.49
N SER A 84 -2.00 30.34 2.72
CA SER A 84 -2.29 31.74 3.05
C SER A 84 -1.94 32.00 4.51
N VAL A 85 -1.70 33.25 4.88
CA VAL A 85 -1.63 33.66 6.29
C VAL A 85 -2.92 34.39 6.63
N ARG A 86 -3.66 33.90 7.63
CA ARG A 86 -4.88 34.52 8.16
C ARG A 86 -4.76 34.66 9.67
N ASP A 87 -5.11 35.83 10.19
CA ASP A 87 -5.00 36.14 11.62
C ASP A 87 -3.59 35.87 12.19
N GLY A 88 -2.56 36.08 11.37
CA GLY A 88 -1.16 35.81 11.74
C GLY A 88 -0.72 34.36 11.65
N HIS A 89 -1.64 33.43 11.34
CA HIS A 89 -1.37 31.99 11.27
C HIS A 89 -1.38 31.49 9.82
N LEU A 90 -0.40 30.63 9.50
CA LEU A 90 -0.34 29.93 8.23
C LEU A 90 -1.48 28.93 8.15
N ARG A 91 -2.18 28.92 7.02
CA ARG A 91 -3.20 27.94 6.66
C ARG A 91 -2.85 27.31 5.34
N VAL A 92 -2.74 25.98 5.33
CA VAL A 92 -2.68 25.16 4.11
C VAL A 92 -4.08 24.63 3.85
N ARG A 93 -4.61 24.90 2.67
CA ARG A 93 -5.91 24.44 2.22
C ARG A 93 -5.76 23.52 1.01
N SER A 94 -6.45 22.38 1.03
CA SER A 94 -6.63 21.49 -0.11
C SER A 94 -8.10 21.43 -0.50
N GLU A 95 -8.42 21.71 -1.75
CA GLU A 95 -9.79 21.73 -2.29
C GLU A 95 -9.92 20.82 -3.51
N ARG A 96 -11.09 20.17 -3.63
CA ARG A 96 -11.54 19.51 -4.86
C ARG A 96 -13.01 19.81 -5.13
N SER A 97 -13.43 19.74 -6.39
CA SER A 97 -14.78 20.11 -6.84
C SER A 97 -15.72 18.93 -7.05
N THR A 98 -15.22 17.69 -7.07
CA THR A 98 -16.05 16.52 -7.38
C THR A 98 -15.63 15.29 -6.57
N PRO A 99 -16.37 14.97 -5.48
CA PRO A 99 -17.32 15.85 -4.79
C PRO A 99 -16.63 17.10 -4.24
N THR A 100 -17.38 18.17 -3.97
CA THR A 100 -16.85 19.37 -3.31
C THR A 100 -16.36 19.01 -1.91
N GLU A 101 -15.07 19.13 -1.68
CA GLU A 101 -14.47 18.87 -0.38
C GLU A 101 -13.31 19.84 -0.12
N ARG A 102 -13.14 20.18 1.16
CA ARG A 102 -12.15 21.14 1.65
C ARG A 102 -11.49 20.57 2.90
N LEU A 103 -10.16 20.56 2.90
CA LEU A 103 -9.34 20.28 4.07
C LEU A 103 -8.51 21.52 4.39
N ASP A 104 -8.58 21.99 5.62
CA ASP A 104 -7.77 23.09 6.13
C ASP A 104 -6.88 22.62 7.27
N VAL A 105 -5.60 22.97 7.18
CA VAL A 105 -4.64 22.82 8.28
C VAL A 105 -4.14 24.19 8.68
N ALA A 106 -4.48 24.63 9.89
CA ALA A 106 -4.10 25.95 10.41
C ALA A 106 -3.01 25.78 11.47
N PHE A 107 -1.83 26.33 11.23
CA PHE A 107 -0.66 26.19 12.08
C PHE A 107 -0.59 27.30 13.14
N GLU A 108 -0.67 26.91 14.40
CA GLU A 108 -0.30 27.77 15.53
C GLU A 108 1.21 28.05 15.46
N ARG A 109 2.01 27.00 15.27
CA ARG A 109 3.47 27.04 15.17
C ARG A 109 3.95 26.08 14.09
N ILE A 110 4.95 26.50 13.32
CA ILE A 110 5.64 25.64 12.36
C ILE A 110 7.00 25.35 12.94
N ASP A 111 7.29 24.07 13.19
CA ASP A 111 8.59 23.63 13.69
C ASP A 111 9.56 23.34 12.53
N GLN A 112 9.04 22.84 11.40
CA GLN A 112 9.79 22.65 10.17
C GLN A 112 8.88 22.71 8.93
N VAL A 113 9.42 23.22 7.82
CA VAL A 113 8.87 23.03 6.48
C VAL A 113 10.00 22.67 5.53
N THR A 114 9.78 21.68 4.67
CA THR A 114 10.73 21.27 3.63
C THR A 114 10.01 21.11 2.31
N ALA A 115 10.59 21.65 1.24
CA ALA A 115 10.16 21.41 -0.14
C ALA A 115 11.23 20.60 -0.89
N TYR A 116 10.82 19.50 -1.53
CA TYR A 116 11.67 18.57 -2.27
C TYR A 116 11.37 18.64 -3.76
N GLU A 117 12.41 18.74 -4.58
CA GLU A 117 12.31 18.47 -6.02
C GLU A 117 12.21 16.96 -6.25
N VAL A 118 11.07 16.50 -6.75
CA VAL A 118 10.83 15.08 -7.04
C VAL A 118 10.86 14.89 -8.56
N THR A 119 12.02 14.47 -9.07
CA THR A 119 12.26 14.28 -10.52
C THR A 119 12.05 12.85 -10.99
N ASP A 120 12.14 11.86 -10.09
CA ASP A 120 12.06 10.44 -10.42
C ASP A 120 10.73 9.84 -9.96
N ARG A 121 9.78 9.74 -10.90
CA ARG A 121 8.59 8.89 -10.74
C ARG A 121 8.90 7.52 -11.34
N SER A 122 9.58 6.65 -10.61
CA SER A 122 9.60 5.22 -10.93
C SER A 122 8.32 4.59 -10.37
N ASP A 123 7.51 3.97 -11.23
CA ASP A 123 6.31 3.26 -10.77
C ASP A 123 6.69 2.11 -9.82
N LEU A 124 5.91 1.92 -8.76
CA LEU A 124 6.07 0.80 -7.85
C LEU A 124 5.83 -0.51 -8.62
N ARG A 125 6.89 -1.26 -8.90
CA ARG A 125 6.78 -2.63 -9.39
C ARG A 125 6.52 -3.55 -8.21
N LEU A 126 5.28 -4.02 -8.08
CA LEU A 126 4.87 -4.94 -7.02
C LEU A 126 4.91 -6.37 -7.56
N GLN A 127 5.98 -7.10 -7.26
CA GLN A 127 6.06 -8.54 -7.55
C GLN A 127 5.11 -9.33 -6.64
N GLY A 128 4.43 -10.35 -7.18
CA GLY A 128 3.42 -11.13 -6.47
C GLY A 128 2.09 -10.38 -6.32
N SER A 129 1.73 -9.60 -7.33
CA SER A 129 0.44 -8.95 -7.45
C SER A 129 -0.69 -9.96 -7.72
N GLU A 130 -1.94 -9.52 -7.61
CA GLU A 130 -3.08 -10.34 -8.07
C GLU A 130 -3.07 -10.52 -9.59
N GLU A 131 -2.44 -9.59 -10.31
CA GLU A 131 -2.23 -9.68 -11.77
C GLU A 131 -1.25 -10.80 -12.12
N ASP A 132 -0.15 -10.96 -11.36
CA ASP A 132 0.80 -12.06 -11.57
C ASP A 132 0.12 -13.42 -11.33
N LEU A 133 -0.71 -13.51 -10.28
CA LEU A 133 -1.52 -14.70 -10.01
C LEU A 133 -2.53 -14.96 -11.15
N ARG A 134 -3.15 -13.91 -11.69
CA ARG A 134 -4.07 -14.00 -12.83
C ARG A 134 -3.35 -14.55 -14.06
N ARG A 135 -2.20 -14.00 -14.45
CA ARG A 135 -1.41 -14.49 -15.58
C ARG A 135 -1.07 -15.96 -15.41
N ARG A 136 -0.60 -16.36 -14.23
CA ARG A 136 -0.32 -17.76 -13.90
C ARG A 136 -1.52 -18.68 -14.12
N ILE A 137 -2.73 -18.26 -13.72
CA ILE A 137 -3.96 -19.03 -13.94
C ILE A 137 -4.34 -19.10 -15.43
N LEU A 138 -4.08 -18.05 -16.21
CA LEU A 138 -4.33 -18.08 -17.66
C LEU A 138 -3.33 -18.98 -18.40
N ASP A 139 -2.08 -19.00 -17.96
CA ASP A 139 -1.01 -19.81 -18.54
C ASP A 139 -1.11 -21.29 -18.15
N ASP A 140 -1.56 -21.58 -16.92
CA ASP A 140 -1.83 -22.93 -16.42
C ASP A 140 -3.21 -23.02 -15.72
N PRO A 141 -4.30 -23.11 -16.50
CA PRO A 141 -5.67 -23.17 -15.96
C PRO A 141 -5.95 -24.37 -15.06
N ALA A 142 -5.17 -25.45 -15.19
CA ALA A 142 -5.29 -26.64 -14.36
C ALA A 142 -4.97 -26.36 -12.88
N LEU A 143 -4.31 -25.23 -12.57
CA LEU A 143 -4.14 -24.72 -11.22
C LEU A 143 -5.46 -24.39 -10.52
N VAL A 144 -6.53 -24.10 -11.25
CA VAL A 144 -7.88 -23.94 -10.68
C VAL A 144 -8.51 -25.31 -10.53
N GLU A 145 -8.69 -26.03 -11.63
CA GLU A 145 -9.12 -27.42 -11.67
C GLU A 145 -8.87 -28.03 -13.04
N GLU A 146 -8.79 -29.36 -13.10
CA GLU A 146 -8.64 -30.10 -14.36
C GLU A 146 -9.80 -29.81 -15.34
N GLY A 147 -9.44 -29.39 -16.56
CA GLY A 147 -10.40 -29.07 -17.62
C GLY A 147 -11.08 -27.71 -17.48
N PHE A 148 -10.63 -26.83 -16.58
CA PHE A 148 -11.06 -25.43 -16.56
C PHE A 148 -10.55 -24.67 -17.80
N VAL A 149 -11.43 -23.94 -18.47
CA VAL A 149 -11.13 -23.13 -19.65
C VAL A 149 -11.48 -21.66 -19.37
N PRO A 150 -10.48 -20.78 -19.15
CA PRO A 150 -10.71 -19.35 -19.00
C PRO A 150 -11.25 -18.75 -20.30
N GLN A 151 -12.29 -17.92 -20.21
CA GLN A 151 -12.93 -17.26 -21.35
C GLN A 151 -12.81 -15.74 -21.30
N ALA A 152 -12.80 -15.15 -20.10
CA ALA A 152 -12.69 -13.71 -19.92
C ALA A 152 -11.99 -13.38 -18.60
N THR A 153 -11.35 -12.22 -18.55
CA THR A 153 -10.81 -11.60 -17.34
C THR A 153 -11.47 -10.26 -17.10
N GLU A 154 -11.65 -9.86 -15.84
CA GLU A 154 -12.31 -8.59 -15.47
C GLU A 154 -13.67 -8.43 -16.16
N ARG A 155 -14.44 -9.52 -16.22
CA ARG A 155 -15.77 -9.54 -16.84
C ARG A 155 -16.72 -8.74 -15.96
N GLU A 156 -17.25 -7.64 -16.48
CA GLU A 156 -18.25 -6.81 -15.79
C GLU A 156 -19.53 -7.62 -15.49
N THR A 157 -20.04 -7.49 -14.26
CA THR A 157 -21.31 -8.08 -13.79
C THR A 157 -22.09 -7.04 -12.96
N ALA A 158 -23.33 -7.36 -12.59
CA ALA A 158 -24.12 -6.52 -11.69
C ALA A 158 -23.46 -6.31 -10.30
N ALA A 159 -22.59 -7.23 -9.87
CA ALA A 159 -21.86 -7.15 -8.59
C ALA A 159 -20.46 -6.54 -8.73
N GLY A 160 -20.06 -6.12 -9.94
CA GLY A 160 -18.72 -5.62 -10.29
C GLY A 160 -17.92 -6.61 -11.15
N PRO A 161 -16.67 -6.27 -11.50
CA PRO A 161 -15.85 -7.12 -12.36
C PRO A 161 -15.43 -8.40 -11.64
N VAL A 162 -15.63 -9.54 -12.32
CA VAL A 162 -15.11 -10.86 -11.92
C VAL A 162 -13.68 -11.02 -12.42
N ASP A 163 -12.77 -11.48 -11.55
CA ASP A 163 -11.34 -11.62 -11.89
C ASP A 163 -11.11 -12.51 -13.12
N VAL A 164 -11.61 -13.75 -13.09
CA VAL A 164 -11.59 -14.68 -14.22
C VAL A 164 -12.93 -15.40 -14.33
N PHE A 165 -13.48 -15.43 -15.53
CA PHE A 165 -14.68 -16.17 -15.89
C PHE A 165 -14.32 -17.22 -16.94
N GLY A 166 -14.89 -18.42 -16.81
CA GLY A 166 -14.66 -19.50 -17.76
C GLY A 166 -15.68 -20.62 -17.60
N GLU A 167 -15.34 -21.80 -18.11
CA GLU A 167 -16.16 -23.00 -18.01
C GLU A 167 -15.35 -24.17 -17.45
N ASP A 168 -16.01 -25.07 -16.72
CA ASP A 168 -15.40 -26.33 -16.30
C ASP A 168 -15.49 -27.41 -17.40
N ALA A 169 -14.92 -28.58 -17.12
CA ALA A 169 -14.93 -29.72 -18.06
C ALA A 169 -16.34 -30.20 -18.47
N ALA A 170 -17.38 -29.83 -17.72
CA ALA A 170 -18.78 -30.14 -18.02
C ALA A 170 -19.51 -29.00 -18.74
N GLY A 171 -18.82 -27.90 -19.07
CA GLY A 171 -19.38 -26.71 -19.68
C GLY A 171 -20.16 -25.82 -18.73
N ARG A 172 -20.01 -25.98 -17.41
CA ARG A 172 -20.70 -25.12 -16.43
C ARG A 172 -19.94 -23.81 -16.24
N PRO A 173 -20.62 -22.65 -16.12
CA PRO A 173 -19.94 -21.39 -15.86
C PRO A 173 -19.18 -21.42 -14.52
N VAL A 174 -17.94 -20.91 -14.54
CA VAL A 174 -17.06 -20.82 -13.36
C VAL A 174 -16.61 -19.38 -13.18
N VAL A 175 -16.86 -18.87 -11.97
CA VAL A 175 -16.36 -17.60 -11.46
C VAL A 175 -15.15 -17.89 -10.57
N VAL A 176 -14.01 -17.30 -10.90
CA VAL A 176 -12.78 -17.42 -10.12
C VAL A 176 -12.44 -16.07 -9.51
N GLU A 177 -12.30 -16.04 -8.18
CA GLU A 177 -11.86 -14.86 -7.42
C GLU A 177 -10.41 -15.06 -6.98
N LEU A 178 -9.53 -14.11 -7.28
CA LEU A 178 -8.10 -14.20 -7.00
C LEU A 178 -7.72 -13.37 -5.78
N LYS A 179 -6.88 -13.94 -4.93
CA LYS A 179 -6.32 -13.24 -3.77
C LYS A 179 -4.87 -13.60 -3.57
N ARG A 180 -3.98 -12.62 -3.60
CA ARG A 180 -2.52 -12.82 -3.44
C ARG A 180 -2.04 -13.16 -2.01
N ARG A 181 -2.92 -13.20 -1.01
CA ARG A 181 -2.58 -13.39 0.41
C ARG A 181 -3.61 -14.28 1.09
N ARG A 182 -3.29 -14.68 2.32
CA ARG A 182 -4.27 -15.32 3.22
C ARG A 182 -5.52 -14.44 3.36
N VAL A 183 -6.70 -15.03 3.18
CA VAL A 183 -7.97 -14.29 3.24
C VAL A 183 -8.93 -14.78 4.32
N GLY A 184 -9.74 -13.85 4.81
CA GLY A 184 -10.79 -14.07 5.80
C GLY A 184 -12.20 -14.16 5.17
N PRO A 185 -13.26 -14.19 6.00
CA PRO A 185 -14.63 -14.48 5.57
C PRO A 185 -15.21 -13.51 4.53
N SER A 186 -14.70 -12.28 4.44
CA SER A 186 -15.16 -11.29 3.46
C SER A 186 -14.95 -11.76 2.01
N ALA A 187 -13.93 -12.58 1.74
CA ALA A 187 -13.67 -13.10 0.40
C ALA A 187 -14.77 -14.08 -0.06
N ALA A 188 -15.27 -14.94 0.83
CA ALA A 188 -16.42 -15.79 0.55
C ALA A 188 -17.71 -14.97 0.34
N GLY A 189 -17.84 -13.84 1.05
CA GLY A 189 -18.87 -12.82 0.83
C GLY A 189 -18.87 -12.26 -0.59
N GLN A 190 -17.69 -11.90 -1.06
CA GLN A 190 -17.49 -11.32 -2.38
C GLN A 190 -17.74 -12.34 -3.50
N LEU A 191 -17.11 -13.53 -3.42
CA LEU A 191 -17.30 -14.58 -4.40
C LEU A 191 -18.76 -15.01 -4.52
N GLN A 192 -19.49 -15.11 -3.41
CA GLN A 192 -20.92 -15.41 -3.46
C GLN A 192 -21.70 -14.39 -4.29
N ARG A 193 -21.47 -13.08 -4.09
CA ARG A 193 -22.17 -12.04 -4.86
C ARG A 193 -21.89 -12.15 -6.36
N TYR A 194 -20.67 -12.53 -6.74
CA TYR A 194 -20.33 -12.73 -8.15
C TYR A 194 -21.01 -13.97 -8.73
N VAL A 195 -21.02 -15.08 -7.99
CA VAL A 195 -21.75 -16.28 -8.40
C VAL A 195 -23.24 -15.97 -8.59
N GLU A 196 -23.86 -15.27 -7.63
CA GLU A 196 -25.28 -14.85 -7.72
C GLU A 196 -25.52 -13.94 -8.94
N ALA A 197 -24.66 -12.96 -9.19
CA ALA A 197 -24.79 -12.07 -10.33
C ALA A 197 -24.65 -12.80 -11.69
N VAL A 198 -23.75 -13.78 -11.78
CA VAL A 198 -23.55 -14.58 -12.99
C VAL A 198 -24.68 -15.62 -13.15
N ASP A 199 -25.21 -16.17 -12.06
CA ASP A 199 -26.34 -17.11 -12.09
C ASP A 199 -27.62 -16.45 -12.63
N GLU A 200 -27.81 -15.15 -12.37
CA GLU A 200 -28.88 -14.35 -13.00
C GLU A 200 -28.74 -14.25 -14.53
N GLU A 201 -27.52 -14.29 -15.06
CA GLU A 201 -27.23 -14.24 -16.50
C GLU A 201 -27.32 -15.62 -17.17
N PHE A 202 -27.02 -16.69 -16.42
CA PHE A 202 -27.01 -18.09 -16.86
C PHE A 202 -27.95 -18.96 -15.99
N PRO A 203 -29.27 -18.69 -16.01
CA PRO A 203 -30.22 -19.39 -15.16
C PRO A 203 -30.24 -20.88 -15.47
N ASP A 204 -30.28 -21.70 -14.40
CA ASP A 204 -30.31 -23.17 -14.43
C ASP A 204 -29.01 -23.85 -14.95
N GLU A 205 -27.94 -23.11 -15.22
CA GLU A 205 -26.65 -23.69 -15.67
C GLU A 205 -25.75 -24.15 -14.51
N GLY A 206 -26.03 -23.69 -13.28
CA GLY A 206 -25.34 -24.11 -12.07
C GLY A 206 -23.95 -23.50 -11.96
N VAL A 207 -23.89 -22.18 -11.81
CA VAL A 207 -22.65 -21.41 -11.71
C VAL A 207 -21.82 -21.85 -10.52
N ARG A 208 -20.53 -22.11 -10.76
CA ARG A 208 -19.56 -22.46 -9.70
C ARG A 208 -18.71 -21.26 -9.32
N GLY A 209 -18.40 -21.15 -8.03
CA GLY A 209 -17.42 -20.19 -7.53
C GLY A 209 -16.18 -20.88 -6.99
N VAL A 210 -15.01 -20.42 -7.41
CA VAL A 210 -13.71 -20.89 -6.92
C VAL A 210 -12.90 -19.71 -6.38
N LEU A 211 -12.52 -19.79 -5.10
CA LEU A 211 -11.58 -18.85 -4.49
C LEU A 211 -10.15 -19.38 -4.65
N VAL A 212 -9.28 -18.61 -5.30
CA VAL A 212 -7.87 -18.95 -5.48
C VAL A 212 -7.01 -18.03 -4.63
N ALA A 213 -6.32 -18.58 -3.63
CA ALA A 213 -5.45 -17.83 -2.73
C ALA A 213 -4.38 -18.72 -2.10
N PRO A 214 -3.26 -18.20 -1.56
CA PRO A 214 -2.28 -19.02 -0.86
C PRO A 214 -2.87 -19.80 0.33
N SER A 215 -3.81 -19.18 1.06
CA SER A 215 -4.51 -19.82 2.17
C SER A 215 -5.78 -19.06 2.57
N VAL A 216 -6.63 -19.71 3.37
CA VAL A 216 -7.84 -19.12 3.97
C VAL A 216 -7.78 -19.25 5.49
N THR A 217 -8.55 -18.43 6.21
CA THR A 217 -8.83 -18.69 7.64
C THR A 217 -9.83 -19.83 7.79
N ASP A 218 -9.88 -20.47 8.97
CA ASP A 218 -10.84 -21.56 9.23
C ASP A 218 -12.28 -21.10 9.07
N ARG A 219 -12.59 -19.89 9.56
CA ARG A 219 -13.90 -19.28 9.38
C ARG A 219 -14.25 -19.02 7.91
N ALA A 220 -13.27 -18.66 7.08
CA ALA A 220 -13.50 -18.49 5.65
C ALA A 220 -13.74 -19.84 4.96
N ARG A 221 -13.00 -20.88 5.34
CA ARG A 221 -13.19 -22.26 4.85
C ARG A 221 -14.59 -22.78 5.17
N GLU A 222 -15.06 -22.60 6.41
CA GLU A 222 -16.42 -22.93 6.82
C GLU A 222 -17.45 -22.20 5.95
N LEU A 223 -17.29 -20.89 5.78
CA LEU A 223 -18.24 -20.07 5.04
C LEU A 223 -18.30 -20.41 3.55
N LEU A 224 -17.17 -20.79 2.94
CA LEU A 224 -17.14 -21.29 1.56
C LEU A 224 -17.92 -22.60 1.45
N ALA A 225 -17.71 -23.53 2.38
CA ALA A 225 -18.42 -24.82 2.40
C ALA A 225 -19.93 -24.65 2.64
N GLU A 226 -20.32 -23.78 3.57
CA GLU A 226 -21.73 -23.42 3.83
C GLU A 226 -22.45 -22.89 2.58
N ARG A 227 -21.70 -22.28 1.64
CA ARG A 227 -22.21 -21.65 0.42
C ARG A 227 -21.98 -22.47 -0.85
N GLY A 228 -21.43 -23.68 -0.75
CA GLY A 228 -21.11 -24.49 -1.91
C GLY A 228 -19.99 -23.93 -2.81
N LEU A 229 -19.13 -23.06 -2.27
CA LEU A 229 -18.00 -22.45 -2.97
C LEU A 229 -16.73 -23.27 -2.75
N SER A 230 -15.88 -23.33 -3.78
CA SER A 230 -14.62 -24.10 -3.76
C SER A 230 -13.44 -23.21 -3.37
N PHE A 231 -12.37 -23.83 -2.84
CA PHE A 231 -11.11 -23.15 -2.54
C PHE A 231 -9.94 -23.92 -3.11
N VAL A 232 -9.00 -23.21 -3.74
CA VAL A 232 -7.77 -23.77 -4.29
C VAL A 232 -6.57 -22.96 -3.82
N ALA A 233 -5.56 -23.66 -3.32
CA ALA A 233 -4.34 -23.05 -2.80
C ALA A 233 -3.34 -22.82 -3.93
N VAL A 234 -3.10 -21.56 -4.30
CA VAL A 234 -2.10 -21.17 -5.29
C VAL A 234 -1.27 -20.02 -4.73
N GLU A 235 0.05 -20.19 -4.73
CA GLU A 235 0.98 -19.12 -4.36
C GLU A 235 1.23 -18.19 -5.57
N PRO A 236 1.30 -16.86 -5.39
CA PRO A 236 1.84 -16.00 -6.43
C PRO A 236 3.33 -16.31 -6.62
N VAL A 237 3.78 -16.47 -7.86
CA VAL A 237 5.22 -16.51 -8.19
C VAL A 237 5.70 -15.08 -8.39
N ALA A 238 6.88 -14.77 -7.87
CA ALA A 238 7.64 -13.60 -8.29
C ALA A 238 8.43 -14.03 -9.53
N ASP A 239 8.29 -13.31 -10.65
CA ASP A 239 9.23 -13.47 -11.76
C ASP A 239 10.64 -13.11 -11.25
N GLU A 240 11.49 -14.11 -11.10
CA GLU A 240 12.94 -13.90 -11.13
C GLU A 240 13.24 -13.49 -12.57
N GLY A 241 13.46 -12.18 -12.79
CA GLY A 241 13.73 -11.67 -14.11
C GLY A 241 14.91 -12.38 -14.77
N ASP A 242 14.69 -12.86 -15.99
CA ASP A 242 15.76 -13.30 -16.89
C ASP A 242 16.71 -12.13 -17.17
N ASP A 243 17.76 -11.99 -16.36
CA ASP A 243 18.96 -11.23 -16.72
C ASP A 243 19.86 -12.10 -17.62
N GLU A 244 19.37 -12.49 -18.80
CA GLU A 244 20.26 -12.86 -19.90
C GLU A 244 20.66 -11.59 -20.66
N SER A 245 21.62 -10.86 -20.09
CA SER A 245 22.48 -9.97 -20.89
C SER A 245 23.62 -10.78 -21.49
N GLY A 246 23.26 -11.62 -22.46
CA GLY A 246 24.19 -12.16 -23.44
C GLY A 246 24.55 -11.09 -24.45
N ASP A 247 25.60 -10.32 -24.19
CA ASP A 247 26.35 -9.65 -25.25
C ASP A 247 27.83 -9.92 -25.01
N GLY A 248 28.31 -10.94 -25.72
CA GLY A 248 29.72 -11.15 -25.93
C GLY A 248 30.24 -10.09 -26.88
N ASP A 249 31.16 -9.25 -26.42
CA ASP A 249 32.14 -8.66 -27.32
C ASP A 249 33.56 -8.93 -26.82
N SER A 250 34.31 -9.51 -27.75
CA SER A 250 35.69 -9.88 -27.66
C SER A 250 36.59 -8.66 -27.87
N VAL A 251 37.48 -8.36 -26.92
CA VAL A 251 38.69 -7.60 -27.22
C VAL A 251 39.90 -8.25 -26.57
N ALA A 252 40.88 -8.57 -27.41
CA ALA A 252 42.16 -9.16 -27.07
C ALA A 252 43.22 -8.10 -26.68
N LYS A 253 44.28 -8.62 -26.02
CA LYS A 253 45.60 -8.04 -25.66
C LYS A 253 45.70 -7.45 -24.25
N ALA A 254 46.77 -7.65 -23.48
CA ALA A 254 47.96 -8.49 -23.56
C ALA A 254 48.65 -8.48 -22.17
N GLU A 255 49.26 -9.61 -21.81
CA GLU A 255 50.49 -9.82 -21.02
C GLU A 255 50.85 -8.89 -19.84
N GLY A 256 51.03 -9.51 -18.67
CA GLY A 256 51.70 -8.95 -17.49
C GLY A 256 51.92 -10.03 -16.44
N ASP A 257 53.13 -10.58 -16.41
CA ASP A 257 53.69 -11.66 -15.60
C ASP A 257 53.95 -11.28 -14.11
N GLY A 258 54.04 -12.30 -13.25
CA GLY A 258 54.49 -12.24 -11.84
C GLY A 258 53.35 -12.41 -10.82
N GLY A 259 53.25 -13.45 -10.00
CA GLY A 259 54.28 -14.34 -9.46
C GLY A 259 54.54 -14.03 -7.98
N ASP A 260 53.81 -14.76 -7.12
CA ASP A 260 54.30 -15.38 -5.89
C ASP A 260 54.20 -14.69 -4.49
N ASP A 261 53.72 -15.54 -3.57
CA ASP A 261 54.10 -15.77 -2.18
C ASP A 261 53.73 -14.88 -0.97
N GLY A 262 53.30 -15.59 0.10
CA GLY A 262 53.43 -15.23 1.52
C GLY A 262 52.11 -14.82 2.20
N ALA A 263 51.33 -15.71 2.83
CA ALA A 263 51.53 -16.32 4.16
C ALA A 263 51.93 -15.31 5.26
N ASP A 264 51.07 -15.07 6.27
CA ASP A 264 51.34 -15.44 7.67
C ASP A 264 50.15 -15.13 8.63
N ALA A 265 50.13 -15.93 9.71
CA ALA A 265 49.37 -15.94 10.96
C ALA A 265 49.14 -14.55 11.63
N GLY A 266 48.29 -14.37 12.64
CA GLY A 266 47.49 -15.28 13.47
C GLY A 266 47.08 -14.58 14.79
N ARG A 267 46.13 -15.22 15.49
CA ARG A 267 45.91 -15.32 16.95
C ARG A 267 45.70 -14.07 17.83
N ASP A 268 44.56 -14.04 18.53
CA ASP A 268 44.39 -14.14 20.02
C ASP A 268 42.92 -13.77 20.35
N ASP A 269 42.03 -14.66 20.81
CA ASP A 269 41.88 -15.31 22.14
C ASP A 269 41.44 -14.39 23.32
N GLY A 270 40.11 -14.17 23.41
CA GLY A 270 39.23 -14.17 24.61
C GLY A 270 39.51 -13.28 25.85
N PRO A 271 38.74 -13.40 26.95
CA PRO A 271 37.40 -14.01 27.11
C PRO A 271 36.38 -13.17 27.96
N ASP A 272 35.10 -13.55 27.81
CA ASP A 272 34.07 -13.87 28.84
C ASP A 272 33.95 -13.16 30.21
N ALA A 273 32.71 -12.71 30.52
CA ALA A 273 31.97 -12.74 31.80
C ALA A 273 30.63 -12.01 31.56
N GLY A 274 29.42 -12.56 31.76
CA GLY A 274 28.87 -13.15 32.99
C GLY A 274 28.51 -12.01 33.98
N ASP A 275 27.34 -11.85 34.59
CA ASP A 275 26.19 -12.71 34.85
C ASP A 275 25.07 -11.84 35.51
N ASP A 276 23.94 -12.47 35.85
CA ASP A 276 22.88 -12.08 36.82
C ASP A 276 21.78 -11.07 36.37
N ALA A 277 20.49 -11.38 36.23
CA ALA A 277 19.49 -12.22 36.94
C ALA A 277 18.68 -11.50 38.04
N ALA A 278 17.38 -11.85 38.06
CA ALA A 278 16.35 -11.68 39.10
C ALA A 278 15.75 -10.27 39.30
N ASP A 279 14.46 -10.04 39.04
CA ASP A 279 13.24 -10.56 39.72
C ASP A 279 12.92 -9.74 40.99
N GLU A 280 11.82 -8.98 40.95
CA GLU A 280 10.96 -8.78 42.12
C GLU A 280 9.56 -8.27 41.70
N SER A 281 8.58 -8.94 42.29
CA SER A 281 7.14 -8.94 42.07
C SER A 281 6.37 -8.07 43.09
N ASP A 282 5.06 -7.97 42.88
CA ASP A 282 3.98 -7.54 43.82
C ASP A 282 3.98 -6.06 44.25
N ASP A 283 2.86 -5.35 44.40
CA ASP A 283 1.50 -5.67 44.89
C ASP A 283 0.48 -4.73 44.17
N ALA A 284 -0.72 -5.18 43.75
CA ALA A 284 -2.01 -5.09 44.47
C ALA A 284 -2.36 -3.67 45.02
N ALA A 285 -3.57 -3.13 45.01
CA ALA A 285 -4.89 -3.37 44.44
C ALA A 285 -5.74 -2.14 44.81
N ASP A 286 -6.85 -1.96 44.09
CA ASP A 286 -8.16 -1.53 44.59
C ASP A 286 -8.58 -0.04 44.70
N ASP A 287 -9.85 0.13 44.31
CA ASP A 287 -10.87 1.15 44.62
C ASP A 287 -10.63 2.62 44.21
N THR A 288 -11.58 3.37 43.65
CA THR A 288 -13.05 3.37 43.81
C THR A 288 -13.71 4.14 42.64
N ALA A 289 -14.99 3.85 42.43
CA ALA A 289 -15.91 4.55 41.55
C ALA A 289 -16.28 5.97 42.03
N GLU A 290 -16.46 6.89 41.08
CA GLU A 290 -17.61 7.82 40.95
C GLU A 290 -17.68 8.36 39.51
#